data_AF-A0AAW0XK17-F1
#
_entry.id   AF-A0AAW0XK17-F1
#
_cell.length_a   1.000
_cell.length_b   1.000
_cell.length_c   1.000
_cell.angle_alpha   90.00
_cell.angle_beta   90.00
_cell.angle_gamma   90.00
#
_symmetry.space_group_name_H-M   'P 1'
#
loop_
_entity.id
_entity.type
_entity.pdbx_description
1 polymer ?
#
loop_
_entity_poly.entity_id
_entity_poly.type
_entity_poly.pdbx_seq_one_letter_code
_entity_poly.pdbx_strand_id
1 'polypeptide(L)'
;TISDDMYQFMTQVKETVTCGLVGGSDLKKIAEQIGGMDALFKFQYVFAENGLVAYESGNLINKECIQSHMGEEKLQKFINFSLRYMSDITLPVKRGTFIEFRNGLINVCPVGRSCSQEERDQFGEYDKEHRIREKFIQALEAEFPDSGLAFSIDYSLLWGQDR
;
A
#
# COMPACT_ATOMS: atom_id res chain seq x y z
N THR A 1 -0.62 18.53 8.02
CA THR A 1 0.55 18.90 8.83
C THR A 1 0.15 18.90 10.28
N ILE A 2 1.02 18.45 11.19
CA ILE A 2 0.75 18.47 12.63
C ILE A 2 0.58 19.91 13.14
N SER A 3 -0.19 20.09 14.21
CA SER A 3 -0.29 21.39 14.88
C SER A 3 0.95 21.65 15.75
N ASP A 4 1.21 22.93 16.01
CA ASP A 4 2.30 23.34 16.91
C ASP A 4 2.12 22.77 18.32
N ASP A 5 0.89 22.76 18.85
CA ASP A 5 0.57 22.17 20.16
C ASP A 5 0.96 20.68 20.22
N MET A 6 0.67 19.92 19.16
CA MET A 6 1.04 18.51 19.09
C MET A 6 2.56 18.34 18.98
N TYR A 7 3.25 19.19 18.22
CA TYR A 7 4.70 19.14 18.10
C TYR A 7 5.39 19.39 19.46
N GLN A 8 4.93 20.41 20.20
CA GLN A 8 5.47 20.74 21.52
C GLN A 8 5.20 19.62 22.52
N PHE A 9 3.97 19.09 22.54
CA PHE A 9 3.61 17.95 23.37
C PHE A 9 4.52 16.74 23.10
N MET A 10 4.68 16.36 21.84
CA MET A 10 5.55 15.23 21.46
C MET A 10 7.02 15.48 21.79
N THR A 11 7.48 16.73 21.77
CA THR A 11 8.85 17.09 22.17
C THR A 11 9.07 16.84 23.66
N GLN A 12 8.12 17.22 24.52
CA GLN A 12 8.19 16.97 25.96
C GLN A 12 8.12 15.47 26.29
N VAL A 13 7.22 14.73 25.62
CA VAL A 13 7.06 13.28 25.86
C VAL A 13 8.37 12.52 25.55
N LYS A 14 9.07 12.88 24.48
CA LYS A 14 10.34 12.26 24.08
C LYS A 14 11.46 12.37 25.10
N GLU A 15 11.40 13.32 26.04
CA GLU A 15 12.39 13.45 27.11
C GLU A 15 12.25 12.35 28.16
N THR A 16 11.09 11.70 28.23
CA THR A 16 10.76 10.71 29.28
C THR A 16 10.57 9.31 28.73
N VAL A 17 10.15 9.17 27.47
CA VAL A 17 9.89 7.87 26.83
C VAL A 17 10.39 7.87 25.38
N THR A 18 10.76 6.69 24.90
CA THR A 18 11.07 6.46 23.49
C THR A 18 9.81 6.60 22.64
N CYS A 19 9.83 7.52 21.67
CA CYS A 19 8.74 7.74 20.73
C CYS A 19 9.13 7.28 19.32
N GLY A 20 8.19 6.63 18.64
CA GLY A 20 8.29 6.27 17.22
C GLY A 20 7.14 6.85 16.41
N LEU A 21 7.38 7.07 15.11
CA LEU A 21 6.35 7.39 14.13
C LEU A 21 6.08 6.17 13.25
N VAL A 22 4.81 5.91 12.93
CA VAL A 22 4.42 4.89 11.94
C VAL A 22 3.39 5.47 10.98
N GLY A 23 3.57 5.20 9.69
CA GLY A 23 2.60 5.61 8.67
C GLY A 23 2.68 4.73 7.42
N GLY A 24 1.54 4.56 6.76
CA GLY A 24 1.45 3.84 5.48
C GLY A 24 1.90 4.65 4.26
N SER A 25 2.28 5.91 4.47
CA SER A 25 2.84 6.77 3.41
C SER A 25 4.35 6.57 3.28
N ASP A 26 4.91 7.01 2.16
CA ASP A 26 6.36 7.12 2.00
C ASP A 26 6.97 8.13 3.00
N LEU A 27 8.29 8.03 3.18
CA LEU A 27 9.03 8.86 4.13
C LEU A 27 8.88 10.36 3.86
N LYS A 28 8.83 10.77 2.59
CA LYS A 28 8.75 12.18 2.20
C LYS A 28 7.41 12.78 2.64
N LYS A 29 6.32 12.06 2.43
CA LYS A 29 4.98 12.51 2.85
C LYS A 29 4.84 12.57 4.37
N ILE A 30 5.43 11.62 5.10
CA ILE A 30 5.48 11.69 6.58
C ILE A 30 6.30 12.91 7.02
N ALA A 31 7.43 13.17 6.37
CA ALA A 31 8.26 14.35 6.63
C ALA A 31 7.46 15.64 6.41
N GLU A 32 6.75 15.78 5.29
CA GLU A 32 5.87 16.93 5.02
C GLU A 32 4.80 17.13 6.10
N GLN A 33 4.24 16.03 6.62
CA GLN A 33 3.24 16.09 7.68
C GLN A 33 3.81 16.52 9.03
N ILE A 34 5.04 16.13 9.37
CA ILE A 34 5.66 16.40 10.69
C ILE A 34 6.50 17.70 10.72
N GLY A 35 6.62 18.40 9.59
CA GLY A 35 7.37 19.66 9.50
C GLY A 35 8.80 19.54 8.95
N GLY A 36 9.07 18.49 8.18
CA GLY A 36 10.32 18.26 7.45
C GLY A 36 11.13 17.06 7.93
N MET A 37 12.21 16.75 7.22
CA MET A 37 13.11 15.63 7.56
C MET A 37 13.80 15.80 8.92
N ASP A 38 14.19 17.04 9.24
CA ASP A 38 14.83 17.34 10.53
C ASP A 38 13.89 17.07 11.71
N ALA A 39 12.61 17.40 11.57
CA ALA A 39 11.60 17.11 12.58
C ALA A 39 11.30 15.61 12.68
N LEU A 40 11.30 14.91 11.55
CA LEU A 40 11.08 13.47 11.46
C LEU A 40 12.20 12.68 12.19
N PHE A 41 13.47 13.00 11.94
CA PHE A 41 14.59 12.28 12.56
C PHE A 41 14.89 12.67 14.01
N LYS A 42 14.10 13.57 14.61
CA LYS A 42 14.04 13.75 16.08
C LYS A 42 13.24 12.65 16.78
N PHE A 43 12.58 11.75 16.05
CA PHE A 43 11.98 10.55 16.64
C PHE A 43 13.01 9.42 16.64
N GLN A 44 13.06 8.64 17.72
CA GLN A 44 14.02 7.55 17.83
C GLN A 44 13.74 6.49 16.77
N TYR A 45 12.48 6.20 16.49
CA TYR A 45 12.06 5.29 15.42
C TYR A 45 11.16 5.98 14.41
N VAL A 46 11.37 5.70 13.13
CA VAL A 46 10.45 6.12 12.06
C VAL A 46 10.18 4.94 11.13
N PHE A 47 8.91 4.55 11.04
CA PHE A 47 8.41 3.46 10.22
C PHE A 47 7.54 4.03 9.10
N ALA A 48 8.13 4.19 7.91
CA ALA A 48 7.40 4.54 6.70
C ALA A 48 6.92 3.28 5.98
N GLU A 49 5.90 3.42 5.14
CA GLU A 49 5.30 2.31 4.40
C GLU A 49 4.93 1.12 5.30
N ASN A 50 4.32 1.42 6.46
CA ASN A 50 3.97 0.44 7.51
C ASN A 50 5.18 -0.36 8.07
N GLY A 51 6.37 0.24 8.05
CA GLY A 51 7.59 -0.36 8.61
C GLY A 51 8.44 -1.12 7.60
N LEU A 52 8.02 -1.19 6.33
CA LEU A 52 8.88 -1.67 5.25
C LEU A 52 10.13 -0.81 5.10
N VAL A 53 10.03 0.48 5.42
CA VAL A 53 11.18 1.35 5.57
C VAL A 53 11.25 1.81 7.01
N ALA A 54 12.29 1.39 7.72
CA ALA A 54 12.47 1.68 9.13
C ALA A 54 13.80 2.41 9.37
N TYR A 55 13.73 3.47 10.18
CA TYR A 55 14.87 4.22 10.65
C TYR A 55 14.97 4.17 12.18
N GLU A 56 16.19 4.09 12.69
CA GLU A 56 16.52 4.26 14.11
C GLU A 56 17.57 5.37 14.25
N SER A 57 17.26 6.40 15.03
CA SER A 57 18.14 7.56 15.27
C SER A 57 18.67 8.18 13.97
N GLY A 58 17.80 8.29 12.95
CA GLY A 58 18.16 8.81 11.63
C GLY A 58 18.87 7.84 10.69
N ASN A 59 19.25 6.65 11.17
CA ASN A 59 19.92 5.63 10.36
C ASN A 59 18.90 4.63 9.81
N LEU A 60 19.01 4.29 8.53
CA LEU A 60 18.17 3.26 7.91
C LEU A 60 18.55 1.89 8.51
N ILE A 61 17.59 1.24 9.17
CA ILE A 61 17.78 -0.09 9.78
C ILE A 61 17.11 -1.20 8.98
N ASN A 62 16.04 -0.89 8.24
CA ASN A 62 15.38 -1.85 7.38
C ASN A 62 14.80 -1.17 6.15
N LYS A 63 14.92 -1.85 4.99
CA LYS A 63 14.24 -1.46 3.76
C LYS A 63 13.87 -2.72 2.98
N GLU A 64 12.62 -3.12 3.10
CA GLU A 64 12.05 -4.25 2.37
C GLU A 64 11.19 -3.78 1.21
N CYS A 65 11.13 -4.60 0.17
CA CYS A 65 10.14 -4.45 -0.89
C CYS A 65 9.62 -5.81 -1.34
N ILE A 66 8.40 -5.81 -1.88
CA ILE A 66 7.71 -7.00 -2.36
C ILE A 66 8.50 -7.71 -3.46
N GLN A 67 9.31 -6.98 -4.23
CA GLN A 67 10.20 -7.54 -5.24
C GLN A 67 11.31 -8.39 -4.62
N SER A 68 12.04 -7.86 -3.63
CA SER A 68 13.08 -8.60 -2.93
C SER A 68 12.51 -9.81 -2.19
N HIS A 69 11.30 -9.69 -1.65
CA HIS A 69 10.68 -10.75 -0.90
C HIS A 69 10.13 -11.89 -1.78
N MET A 70 9.38 -11.56 -2.83
CA MET A 70 8.70 -12.56 -3.66
C MET A 70 9.54 -13.09 -4.83
N GLY A 71 10.46 -12.27 -5.32
CA GLY A 71 11.21 -12.53 -6.54
C GLY A 71 10.42 -12.28 -7.83
N GLU A 72 11.16 -11.97 -8.90
CA GLU A 72 10.60 -11.61 -10.21
C GLU A 72 9.71 -12.68 -10.83
N GLU A 73 10.05 -13.95 -10.68
CA GLU A 73 9.29 -15.04 -11.31
C GLU A 73 7.85 -15.10 -10.80
N LYS A 74 7.65 -15.02 -9.47
CA LYS A 74 6.32 -15.02 -8.86
C LYS A 74 5.55 -13.75 -9.22
N LEU A 75 6.22 -12.61 -9.18
CA LEU A 75 5.61 -11.31 -9.51
C LEU A 75 5.14 -11.24 -10.96
N GLN A 76 5.95 -11.70 -11.91
CA GLN A 76 5.56 -11.74 -13.31
C GLN A 76 4.39 -12.70 -13.54
N LYS A 77 4.35 -13.87 -12.89
CA LYS A 77 3.19 -14.78 -12.96
C LYS A 77 1.92 -14.10 -12.43
N PHE A 78 1.99 -13.45 -11.26
CA PHE A 78 0.89 -12.69 -10.68
C PHE A 78 0.39 -11.56 -11.61
N ILE A 79 1.30 -10.74 -12.12
CA ILE A 79 0.97 -9.62 -13.02
C ILE A 79 0.37 -10.15 -14.33
N ASN A 80 0.96 -11.18 -14.93
CA ASN A 80 0.47 -11.76 -16.18
C ASN A 80 -0.93 -12.36 -16.02
N PHE A 81 -1.17 -13.10 -14.93
CA PHE A 81 -2.51 -13.61 -14.61
C PHE A 81 -3.49 -12.46 -14.45
N SER A 82 -3.13 -11.44 -13.66
CA SER A 82 -3.99 -10.30 -13.39
C SER A 82 -4.37 -9.53 -14.66
N LEU A 83 -3.41 -9.29 -15.55
CA LEU A 83 -3.64 -8.60 -16.82
C LEU A 83 -4.53 -9.40 -17.76
N ARG A 84 -4.33 -10.72 -17.87
CA ARG A 84 -5.20 -11.61 -18.66
C ARG A 84 -6.60 -11.67 -18.08
N TYR A 85 -6.74 -11.86 -16.78
CA TYR A 85 -8.05 -11.89 -16.14
C TYR A 85 -8.81 -10.58 -16.39
N MET A 86 -8.16 -9.43 -16.22
CA MET A 86 -8.79 -8.13 -16.49
C MET A 86 -9.05 -7.86 -17.98
N SER A 87 -8.34 -8.50 -18.92
CA SER A 87 -8.61 -8.31 -20.36
C SER A 87 -10.00 -8.82 -20.73
N ASP A 88 -10.43 -9.92 -20.10
CA ASP A 88 -11.65 -10.65 -20.48
C ASP A 88 -12.91 -10.10 -19.80
N ILE A 89 -12.78 -9.32 -18.73
CA ILE A 89 -13.92 -8.68 -18.05
C ILE A 89 -14.43 -7.52 -18.90
N THR A 90 -15.71 -7.49 -19.23
CA THR A 90 -16.34 -6.30 -19.81
C THR A 90 -16.80 -5.39 -18.67
N LEU A 91 -16.41 -4.12 -18.71
CA LEU A 91 -16.78 -3.09 -17.73
C LEU A 91 -17.47 -1.92 -18.46
N PRO A 92 -18.27 -1.10 -17.76
CA PRO A 92 -18.82 0.12 -18.35
C PRO A 92 -17.75 1.03 -18.96
N VAL A 93 -16.59 1.09 -18.30
CA VAL A 93 -15.40 1.81 -18.77
C VAL A 93 -14.13 1.05 -18.37
N LYS A 94 -13.08 1.16 -19.20
CA LYS A 94 -11.70 0.79 -18.88
C LYS A 94 -10.78 1.97 -19.23
N ARG A 95 -9.79 2.24 -18.38
CA ARG A 95 -8.82 3.33 -18.56
C ARG A 95 -7.41 2.76 -18.57
N GLY A 96 -6.52 3.22 -17.68
CA GLY A 96 -5.14 2.77 -17.57
C GLY A 96 -4.69 2.68 -16.12
N THR A 97 -3.44 2.27 -15.92
CA THR A 97 -2.89 1.98 -14.57
C THR A 97 -3.71 0.92 -13.85
N PHE A 98 -3.85 -0.24 -14.50
CA PHE A 98 -4.53 -1.43 -13.95
C PHE A 98 -3.69 -2.14 -12.90
N ILE A 99 -2.36 -2.08 -13.05
CA ILE A 99 -1.38 -2.59 -12.11
C ILE A 99 -0.52 -1.41 -11.69
N GLU A 100 -0.44 -1.14 -10.39
CA GLU A 100 0.48 -0.16 -9.83
C GLU A 100 1.36 -0.85 -8.78
N PHE A 101 2.64 -0.93 -9.10
CA PHE A 101 3.66 -1.49 -8.23
C PHE A 101 4.09 -0.45 -7.19
N ARG A 102 4.04 -0.81 -5.91
CA ARG A 102 4.58 -0.02 -4.78
C ARG A 102 5.61 -0.86 -4.03
N ASN A 103 6.39 -0.26 -3.12
CA ASN A 103 7.42 -1.03 -2.42
C ASN A 103 6.82 -2.21 -1.65
N GLY A 104 5.69 -2.01 -0.96
CA GLY A 104 5.11 -3.05 -0.12
C GLY A 104 4.06 -3.95 -0.76
N LEU A 105 3.53 -3.55 -1.90
CA LEU A 105 2.31 -4.13 -2.44
C LEU A 105 2.11 -3.79 -3.91
N ILE A 106 1.19 -4.51 -4.54
CA ILE A 106 0.74 -4.22 -5.88
C ILE A 106 -0.75 -3.89 -5.81
N ASN A 107 -1.12 -2.70 -6.27
CA ASN A 107 -2.52 -2.37 -6.44
C ASN A 107 -2.99 -2.88 -7.81
N VAL A 108 -4.08 -3.64 -7.80
CA VAL A 108 -4.76 -4.10 -9.01
C VAL A 108 -6.11 -3.41 -9.09
N CYS A 109 -6.42 -2.77 -10.22
CA CYS A 109 -7.60 -1.94 -10.40
C CYS A 109 -8.27 -2.26 -11.75
N PRO A 110 -9.38 -3.04 -11.78
CA PRO A 110 -10.03 -3.46 -13.03
C PRO A 110 -10.47 -2.31 -13.95
N VAL A 111 -10.99 -1.22 -13.38
CA VAL A 111 -11.36 -0.01 -14.15
C VAL A 111 -10.14 0.81 -14.60
N GLY A 112 -9.02 0.66 -13.89
CA GLY A 112 -7.81 1.45 -14.06
C GLY A 112 -7.79 2.71 -13.18
N ARG A 113 -6.67 2.97 -12.51
CA ARG A 113 -6.52 4.11 -11.58
C ARG A 113 -6.53 5.48 -12.24
N SER A 114 -6.38 5.56 -13.56
CA SER A 114 -6.43 6.81 -14.31
C SER A 114 -7.86 7.23 -14.69
N CYS A 115 -8.89 6.59 -14.13
CA CYS A 115 -10.28 6.98 -14.34
C CYS A 115 -10.65 8.29 -13.62
N SER A 116 -11.70 8.96 -14.10
CA SER A 116 -12.29 10.11 -13.41
C SER A 116 -12.99 9.66 -12.11
N GLN A 117 -13.43 10.63 -11.30
CA GLN A 117 -14.21 10.33 -10.10
C GLN A 117 -15.59 9.77 -10.49
N GLU A 118 -16.23 10.33 -11.51
CA GLU A 118 -17.53 9.86 -12.00
C GLU A 118 -17.44 8.42 -12.54
N GLU A 119 -16.38 8.11 -13.28
CA GLU A 119 -16.09 6.75 -13.77
C GLU A 119 -15.82 5.77 -12.63
N ARG A 120 -15.14 6.24 -11.58
CA ARG A 120 -14.88 5.45 -10.36
C ARG A 120 -16.17 5.14 -9.63
N ASP A 121 -17.07 6.12 -9.49
CA ASP A 121 -18.36 5.94 -8.83
C ASP A 121 -19.25 5.00 -9.65
N GLN A 122 -19.26 5.14 -10.98
CA GLN A 122 -19.95 4.22 -11.89
C GLN A 122 -19.42 2.78 -11.74
N PHE A 123 -18.10 2.59 -11.69
CA PHE A 123 -17.51 1.28 -11.43
C PHE A 123 -17.87 0.76 -10.03
N GLY A 124 -17.94 1.63 -9.03
CA GLY A 124 -18.35 1.29 -7.67
C GLY A 124 -19.76 0.69 -7.62
N GLU A 125 -20.72 1.30 -8.31
CA GLU A 125 -22.09 0.76 -8.41
C GLU A 125 -22.13 -0.53 -9.24
N TYR A 126 -21.41 -0.59 -10.36
CA TYR A 126 -21.31 -1.79 -11.19
C TYR A 126 -20.71 -2.98 -10.42
N ASP A 127 -19.66 -2.74 -9.63
CA ASP A 127 -18.99 -3.77 -8.84
C ASP A 127 -19.87 -4.28 -7.69
N LYS A 128 -20.70 -3.44 -7.07
CA LYS A 128 -21.68 -3.88 -6.05
C LYS A 128 -22.67 -4.91 -6.60
N GLU A 129 -23.14 -4.69 -7.84
CA GLU A 129 -24.09 -5.60 -8.49
C GLU A 129 -23.40 -6.87 -9.02
N HIS A 130 -22.26 -6.71 -9.70
CA HIS A 130 -21.63 -7.81 -10.44
C HIS A 130 -20.50 -8.53 -9.69
N ARG A 131 -20.05 -7.97 -8.56
CA ARG A 131 -19.01 -8.50 -7.68
C ARG A 131 -17.69 -8.77 -8.41
N ILE A 132 -17.25 -7.82 -9.23
CA ILE A 132 -16.06 -7.99 -10.08
C ILE A 132 -14.81 -8.20 -9.24
N ARG A 133 -14.56 -7.36 -8.24
CA ARG A 133 -13.38 -7.44 -7.35
C ARG A 133 -13.39 -8.71 -6.50
N GLU A 134 -14.53 -9.09 -5.95
CA GLU A 134 -14.68 -10.31 -5.15
C GLU A 134 -14.35 -11.57 -5.97
N LYS A 135 -14.94 -11.71 -7.16
CA LYS A 135 -14.66 -12.82 -8.07
C LYS A 135 -13.19 -12.85 -8.51
N PHE A 136 -12.60 -11.69 -8.73
CA PHE A 136 -11.19 -11.60 -9.09
C PHE A 136 -10.28 -12.05 -7.94
N ILE A 137 -10.57 -11.64 -6.70
CA ILE A 137 -9.84 -12.14 -5.52
C ILE A 137 -9.94 -13.66 -5.42
N GLN A 138 -11.13 -14.23 -5.55
CA GLN A 138 -11.32 -15.69 -5.53
C GLN A 138 -10.49 -16.40 -6.62
N ALA A 139 -10.41 -15.81 -7.82
CA ALA A 139 -9.58 -16.34 -8.90
C ALA A 139 -8.08 -16.25 -8.59
N LEU A 140 -7.64 -15.16 -7.94
CA LEU A 140 -6.25 -14.99 -7.51
C LEU A 140 -5.88 -15.98 -6.39
N GLU A 141 -6.76 -16.18 -5.40
CA GLU A 141 -6.55 -17.15 -4.33
C GLU A 141 -6.47 -18.59 -4.86
N ALA A 142 -7.31 -18.92 -5.84
CA ALA A 142 -7.28 -20.23 -6.49
C ALA A 142 -6.03 -20.46 -7.35
N GLU A 143 -5.54 -19.43 -8.04
CA GLU A 143 -4.33 -19.51 -8.88
C GLU A 143 -3.03 -19.52 -8.03
N PHE A 144 -3.05 -18.84 -6.87
CA PHE A 144 -1.87 -18.60 -6.03
C PHE A 144 -2.04 -19.09 -4.57
N PRO A 145 -2.46 -20.35 -4.33
CA PRO A 145 -2.85 -20.82 -2.99
C PRO A 145 -1.71 -20.77 -1.96
N ASP A 146 -0.47 -21.02 -2.38
CA ASP A 146 0.72 -21.07 -1.51
C ASP A 146 1.67 -19.88 -1.73
N SER A 147 1.14 -18.76 -2.23
CA SER A 147 1.97 -17.61 -2.58
C SER A 147 2.42 -16.76 -1.39
N GLY A 148 1.75 -16.88 -0.24
CA GLY A 148 1.90 -15.96 0.90
C GLY A 148 1.30 -14.57 0.65
N LEU A 149 0.61 -14.38 -0.47
CA LEU A 149 -0.12 -13.16 -0.75
C LEU A 149 -1.45 -13.13 -0.01
N ALA A 150 -1.80 -11.97 0.53
CA ALA A 150 -3.12 -11.71 1.09
C ALA A 150 -3.80 -10.59 0.29
N PHE A 151 -5.05 -10.84 -0.09
CA PHE A 151 -5.82 -10.00 -1.00
C PHE A 151 -6.86 -9.16 -0.25
N SER A 152 -7.00 -7.89 -0.61
CA SER A 152 -7.97 -6.97 0.02
C SER A 152 -8.61 -6.04 -1.01
N ILE A 153 -9.91 -5.76 -0.82
CA ILE A 153 -10.73 -4.90 -1.69
C ILE A 153 -10.56 -3.42 -1.35
N ASP A 154 -10.23 -3.12 -0.09
CA ASP A 154 -10.17 -1.76 0.45
C ASP A 154 -8.73 -1.32 0.60
N TYR A 155 -8.12 -0.95 -0.54
CA TYR A 155 -6.76 -0.39 -0.65
C TYR A 155 -5.68 -1.17 0.11
N SER A 156 -4.73 -1.76 -0.62
CA SER A 156 -3.53 -2.48 -0.16
C SER A 156 -3.69 -3.96 0.19
N LEU A 157 -2.95 -4.80 -0.55
CA LEU A 157 -2.54 -6.14 -0.11
C LEU A 157 -1.77 -5.97 1.20
N LEU A 158 -2.26 -6.54 2.29
CA LEU A 158 -1.56 -6.61 3.56
C LEU A 158 -1.10 -8.03 3.77
N TRP A 159 0.21 -8.19 3.89
CA TRP A 159 0.90 -9.39 4.33
C TRP A 159 0.19 -10.12 5.47
N GLY A 160 -0.13 -11.39 5.26
CA GLY A 160 -0.47 -12.32 6.33
C GLY A 160 0.81 -12.89 6.94
N GLN A 161 1.12 -12.52 8.18
CA GLN A 161 1.88 -13.41 9.05
C GLN A 161 0.92 -14.45 9.60
N ASP A 162 1.42 -15.69 9.64
CA ASP A 162 0.79 -16.88 10.21
C ASP A 162 -0.12 -16.60 11.42
N ARG A 163 -1.33 -17.15 11.38
CA ARG A 163 -2.02 -17.68 12.55
C ARG A 163 -2.54 -19.06 12.23
#